data_AF-A0A4U1FS54-F1
#
_entry.id   AF-A0A4U1FS54-F1
#
_cell.length_a   1.000
_cell.length_b   1.000
_cell.length_c   1.000
_cell.angle_alpha   90.00
_cell.angle_beta   90.00
_cell.angle_gamma   90.00
#
_symmetry.space_group_name_H-M   'P 1'
#
loop_
_entity.id
_entity.type
_entity.pdbx_description
1 polymer ?
#
loop_
_entity_poly.entity_id
_entity_poly.type
_entity_poly.pdbx_seq_one_letter_code
_entity_poly.pdbx_strand_id
1 'polypeptide(L)'
;KELASNPDCPQMCAYKLVTIKFKWWGLQSKVENFIQKQEKRIFTNFHRQLFCWIDKWIDLTMEDIRRMEDETQKELETLRNQGQ
;
A
#
# COMPACT_ATOMS: atom_id res chain seq x y z
N LYS A 1 15.84 -12.40 -12.63
CA LYS A 1 17.25 -11.99 -12.87
C LYS A 1 17.35 -11.11 -14.10
N GLU A 2 16.64 -11.43 -15.18
CA GLU A 2 16.69 -10.66 -16.45
C GLU A 2 16.22 -9.21 -16.32
N LEU A 3 15.12 -8.91 -15.61
CA LEU A 3 14.65 -7.53 -15.44
C LEU A 3 15.62 -6.65 -14.64
N ALA A 4 16.22 -7.18 -13.58
CA ALA A 4 17.13 -6.42 -12.70
C ALA A 4 18.46 -6.07 -13.39
N SER A 5 18.86 -6.83 -14.39
CA SER A 5 20.08 -6.59 -15.18
C SER A 5 19.83 -5.78 -16.46
N ASN A 6 18.56 -5.49 -16.80
CA ASN A 6 18.23 -4.74 -18.00
C ASN A 6 18.35 -3.23 -17.73
N PRO A 7 19.25 -2.49 -18.44
CA PRO A 7 19.40 -1.04 -18.26
C PRO A 7 18.16 -0.25 -18.67
N ASP A 8 17.31 -0.79 -19.55
CA ASP A 8 16.08 -0.14 -20.01
C ASP A 8 14.91 -0.34 -19.02
N CYS A 9 15.07 -1.17 -18.00
CA CYS A 9 14.05 -1.36 -16.97
C CYS A 9 14.16 -0.25 -15.92
N PRO A 10 13.18 0.66 -15.79
CA PRO A 10 13.23 1.72 -14.78
C PRO A 10 13.18 1.11 -13.37
N GLN A 11 13.88 1.76 -12.44
CA GLN A 11 14.01 1.32 -11.06
C GLN A 11 13.78 2.49 -10.11
N MET A 12 13.20 2.21 -8.96
CA MET A 12 13.03 3.18 -7.89
C MET A 12 13.12 2.50 -6.52
N CYS A 13 13.30 3.30 -5.46
CA CYS A 13 13.22 2.83 -4.08
C CYS A 13 12.40 3.80 -3.25
N ALA A 14 11.47 3.28 -2.45
CA ALA A 14 10.68 4.06 -1.50
C ALA A 14 11.18 3.81 -0.07
N TYR A 15 11.87 4.80 0.52
CA TYR A 15 12.36 4.75 1.90
C TYR A 15 11.25 5.14 2.88
N LYS A 16 10.42 4.17 3.29
CA LYS A 16 9.30 4.37 4.21
C LYS A 16 9.75 4.22 5.68
N LEU A 17 10.07 5.34 6.32
CA LEU A 17 10.39 5.38 7.76
C LEU A 17 9.10 5.31 8.60
N VAL A 18 8.94 4.23 9.38
CA VAL A 18 7.74 3.98 10.19
C VAL A 18 8.05 4.19 11.67
N THR A 19 7.32 5.11 12.30
CA THR A 19 7.36 5.33 13.75
C THR A 19 6.00 4.98 14.36
N ILE A 20 6.00 4.11 15.36
CA ILE A 20 4.79 3.70 16.08
C ILE A 20 4.97 4.06 17.56
N LYS A 21 3.90 4.57 18.15
CA LYS A 21 3.84 4.95 19.56
C LYS A 21 2.56 4.40 20.17
N PHE A 22 2.68 3.47 21.09
CA PHE A 22 1.54 2.88 21.80
C PHE A 22 1.79 2.88 23.32
N LYS A 23 1.28 3.90 24.01
CA LYS A 23 1.52 4.10 25.44
C LYS A 23 0.46 3.41 26.30
N TRP A 24 0.67 2.13 26.57
CA TRP A 24 -0.14 1.37 27.51
C TRP A 24 0.76 0.49 28.38
N TRP A 25 0.68 0.67 29.70
CA TRP A 25 1.40 -0.12 30.68
C TRP A 25 1.15 -1.64 30.50
N GLY A 26 2.23 -2.42 30.41
CA GLY A 26 2.17 -3.87 30.20
C GLY A 26 1.92 -4.34 28.76
N LEU A 27 1.56 -3.45 27.83
CA LEU A 27 1.26 -3.81 26.44
C LEU A 27 2.11 -3.08 25.39
N GLN A 28 2.78 -1.97 25.75
CA GLN A 28 3.55 -1.12 24.83
C GLN A 28 4.41 -1.92 23.84
N SER A 29 5.45 -2.62 24.32
CA SER A 29 6.39 -3.29 23.43
C SER A 29 5.74 -4.39 22.59
N LYS A 30 4.73 -5.10 23.12
CA LYS A 30 4.04 -6.16 22.38
C LYS A 30 3.24 -5.58 21.22
N VAL A 31 2.51 -4.50 21.46
CA VAL A 31 1.66 -3.87 20.45
C VAL A 31 2.48 -3.10 19.43
N GLU A 32 3.50 -2.34 19.86
CA GLU A 32 4.38 -1.62 18.93
C GLU A 32 5.10 -2.59 17.96
N ASN A 33 5.62 -3.71 18.47
CA ASN A 33 6.23 -4.74 17.63
C ASN A 33 5.21 -5.44 16.72
N PHE A 34 3.98 -5.66 17.21
CA PHE A 34 2.93 -6.24 16.39
C PHE A 34 2.59 -5.32 15.20
N ILE A 35 2.37 -4.03 15.45
CA ILE A 35 2.05 -3.05 14.40
C ILE A 35 3.21 -2.94 13.40
N GLN A 36 4.47 -2.88 13.86
CA GLN A 36 5.62 -2.89 12.94
C GLN A 36 5.64 -4.11 12.00
N LYS A 37 5.29 -5.30 12.52
CA LYS A 37 5.19 -6.51 11.70
C LYS A 37 4.03 -6.44 10.70
N GLN A 38 2.90 -5.86 11.09
CA GLN A 38 1.77 -5.65 10.17
C GLN A 38 2.10 -4.65 9.07
N GLU A 39 2.73 -3.52 9.39
CA GLU A 39 3.19 -2.53 8.39
C GLU A 39 4.13 -3.18 7.37
N LYS A 40 5.12 -3.97 7.84
CA LYS A 40 6.00 -4.73 6.93
C LYS A 40 5.21 -5.67 6.03
N ARG A 41 4.21 -6.38 6.57
CA ARG A 41 3.35 -7.29 5.81
C ARG A 41 2.51 -6.55 4.78
N ILE A 42 1.89 -5.44 5.16
CA ILE A 42 1.09 -4.57 4.29
C ILE A 42 1.96 -4.06 3.13
N PHE A 43 3.12 -3.47 3.42
CA PHE A 43 4.01 -2.98 2.36
C PHE A 43 4.49 -4.10 1.45
N THR A 44 4.83 -5.27 2.00
CA THR A 44 5.28 -6.41 1.19
C THR A 44 4.19 -6.85 0.21
N ASN A 45 2.96 -7.03 0.70
CA ASN A 45 1.85 -7.48 -0.14
C ASN A 45 1.40 -6.41 -1.14
N PHE A 46 1.31 -5.16 -0.69
CA PHE A 46 0.92 -4.03 -1.52
C PHE A 46 1.84 -3.87 -2.73
N HIS A 47 3.17 -3.83 -2.56
CA HIS A 47 4.06 -3.65 -3.72
C HIS A 47 4.09 -4.87 -4.65
N ARG A 48 3.85 -6.08 -4.14
CA ARG A 48 3.67 -7.27 -4.98
C ARG A 48 2.43 -7.12 -5.85
N GLN A 49 1.31 -6.71 -5.27
CA GLN A 49 0.07 -6.45 -6.00
C GLN A 49 0.22 -5.32 -7.01
N LEU A 50 0.81 -4.19 -6.58
CA LEU A 50 1.09 -3.04 -7.44
C LEU A 50 1.88 -3.44 -8.67
N PHE A 51 2.96 -4.22 -8.51
CA PHE A 51 3.74 -4.70 -9.65
C PHE A 51 2.95 -5.69 -10.52
N CYS A 52 2.25 -6.67 -9.92
CA CYS A 52 1.43 -7.62 -10.67
C CYS A 52 0.21 -7.00 -11.36
N TRP A 53 -0.15 -5.76 -11.01
CA TRP A 53 -1.21 -5.00 -11.65
C TRP A 53 -0.69 -3.92 -12.60
N ILE A 54 0.60 -3.94 -12.96
CA ILE A 54 1.20 -2.90 -13.81
C ILE A 54 0.41 -2.64 -15.10
N ASP A 55 -0.02 -3.70 -15.78
CA ASP A 55 -0.81 -3.61 -17.02
C ASP A 55 -2.19 -2.96 -16.83
N LYS A 56 -2.66 -2.82 -15.58
CA LYS A 56 -3.94 -2.18 -15.26
C LYS A 56 -3.81 -0.68 -15.00
N TRP A 57 -2.61 -0.20 -14.64
CA TRP A 57 -2.43 1.20 -14.22
C TRP A 57 -1.36 1.96 -14.98
N ILE A 58 -0.48 1.29 -15.73
CA ILE A 58 0.66 1.95 -16.39
C ILE A 58 0.27 3.02 -17.41
N ASP A 59 -0.88 2.86 -18.08
CA ASP A 59 -1.37 3.79 -19.09
C ASP A 59 -2.37 4.83 -18.54
N LEU A 60 -2.64 4.82 -17.23
CA LEU A 60 -3.58 5.76 -16.62
C LEU A 60 -2.98 7.16 -16.52
N THR A 61 -3.80 8.16 -16.82
CA THR A 61 -3.46 9.55 -16.54
C THR A 61 -3.81 9.91 -15.10
N MET A 62 -3.24 10.99 -14.57
CA MET A 62 -3.63 11.50 -13.25
C MET A 62 -5.11 11.94 -13.18
N GLU A 63 -5.73 12.28 -14.31
CA GLU A 63 -7.15 12.58 -14.38
C GLU A 63 -8.00 11.31 -14.20
N ASP A 64 -7.60 10.20 -14.83
CA ASP A 64 -8.25 8.90 -14.63
C ASP A 64 -8.15 8.44 -13.17
N ILE A 65 -6.99 8.63 -12.54
CA ILE A 65 -6.78 8.33 -11.11
C ILE A 65 -7.78 9.11 -10.24
N ARG A 66 -7.93 10.43 -10.45
CA ARG A 66 -8.86 11.26 -9.69
C ARG A 66 -10.32 10.83 -9.85
N ARG A 67 -10.74 10.48 -11.08
CA ARG A 67 -12.08 9.94 -11.33
C ARG A 67 -12.31 8.64 -10.56
N MET A 68 -11.34 7.72 -10.60
CA MET A 68 -11.42 6.46 -9.85
C MET A 68 -11.43 6.66 -8.34
N GLU A 69 -10.70 7.65 -7.80
CA GLU A 69 -10.75 8.00 -6.38
C GLU A 69 -12.17 8.43 -5.96
N ASP A 70 -12.83 9.29 -6.76
CA ASP A 70 -14.21 9.74 -6.52
C ASP A 70 -15.23 8.59 -6.57
N GLU A 71 -15.07 7.66 -7.53
CA GLU A 71 -15.91 6.47 -7.67
C GLU A 71 -15.70 5.51 -6.48
N THR A 72 -14.44 5.19 -6.16
CA THR A 72 -14.05 4.32 -5.06
C THR A 72 -14.55 4.85 -3.72
N GLN A 73 -14.50 6.17 -3.51
CA GLN A 73 -15.01 6.79 -2.29
C GLN A 73 -16.50 6.51 -2.08
N LYS A 74 -17.32 6.66 -3.13
CA LYS A 74 -18.77 6.40 -3.07
C LYS A 74 -19.06 4.92 -2.83
N GLU A 75 -18.31 4.03 -3.48
CA GLU A 75 -18.43 2.59 -3.30
C GLU A 75 -18.08 2.17 -1.86
N LEU A 76 -16.93 2.61 -1.34
CA LEU A 76 -16.50 2.30 0.02
C LEU A 76 -17.46 2.86 1.08
N GLU A 77 -18.02 4.04 0.87
CA GLU A 77 -19.06 4.58 1.76
C GLU A 77 -20.32 3.72 1.75
N THR A 78 -20.73 3.25 0.58
CA THR A 78 -21.88 2.34 0.43
C THR A 78 -21.64 1.02 1.15
N LEU A 79 -20.48 0.39 0.94
CA LEU A 79 -20.09 -0.86 1.59
C LEU A 79 -20.03 -0.72 3.11
N ARG A 80 -19.42 0.37 3.60
CA ARG A 80 -19.36 0.67 5.04
C ARG A 80 -20.75 0.80 5.65
N ASN A 81 -21.69 1.48 4.98
CA ASN A 81 -23.05 1.65 5.46
C ASN A 81 -23.85 0.33 5.45
N GLN A 82 -23.41 -0.64 4.64
CA GLN A 82 -23.95 -2.01 4.59
C GLN A 82 -23.26 -2.97 5.58
N GLY A 83 -22.22 -2.49 6.31
CA GLY A 83 -21.45 -3.30 7.25
C GLY A 83 -20.53 -4.34 6.58
N GLN A 84 -20.16 -4.11 5.32
CA GLN A 84 -19.22 -4.94 4.55
C GLN A 84 -17.79 -4.42 4.67
#